data_AF-A0A9Q0GTR3-F1
#
_entry.id   AF-A0A9Q0GTR3-F1
#
_cell.length_a   1.000
_cell.length_b   1.000
_cell.length_c   1.000
_cell.angle_alpha   90.00
_cell.angle_beta   90.00
_cell.angle_gamma   90.00
#
_symmetry.space_group_name_H-M   'P 1'
#
loop_
_entity.id
_entity.type
_entity.pdbx_description
1 polymer ?
#
loop_
_entity_poly.entity_id
_entity_poly.type
_entity_poly.pdbx_seq_one_letter_code
_entity_poly.pdbx_strand_id
1 'polypeptide(L)'
;MELKTLLPLVPHFHYTGDITSDPLLLLQMTRFKCAGVSVSMGLDHYVADGMTAMHFIIMWCRMPRGLDLNIPSLIDRTILRARDPPTPTFEQIEYHLPPSLKTPQQTTKPQKDPNGPTTTIKDIDYQISPSLETPQETTKSHVGPGNTTVAMFKITRDQLNILKAKANSGDKEEGGKTGNTISYSSYEVLTGHLWRISCKARGFPDDQETKLHIYIDGRSRMHPPLPSGYVGNVIFPVTPIALSGDLIDNTLTYAAGKIHDVRLDSGG
;
A
#
# COMPACT_ATOMS: atom_id res chain seq x y z
N MET A 1 37.87 -3.45 8.19
CA MET A 1 36.76 -4.42 8.04
C MET A 1 36.23 -4.24 6.62
N GLU A 2 36.59 -5.11 5.69
CA GLU A 2 36.12 -5.00 4.30
C GLU A 2 34.61 -5.18 4.25
N LEU A 3 33.91 -4.18 3.72
CA LEU A 3 32.49 -4.30 3.39
C LEU A 3 32.39 -5.27 2.20
N LYS A 4 32.16 -6.55 2.46
CA LYS A 4 31.79 -7.49 1.40
C LYS A 4 30.43 -7.06 0.87
N THR A 5 30.39 -6.65 -0.39
CA THR A 5 29.16 -6.36 -1.13
C THR A 5 28.17 -7.50 -0.91
N LEU A 6 27.04 -7.20 -0.25
CA LEU A 6 25.95 -8.15 -0.16
C LEU A 6 25.44 -8.37 -1.58
N LEU A 7 25.47 -9.62 -2.05
CA LEU A 7 24.84 -9.97 -3.32
C LEU A 7 23.35 -9.60 -3.24
N PRO A 8 22.76 -9.06 -4.31
CA PRO A 8 21.34 -8.77 -4.33
C PRO A 8 20.55 -10.06 -4.06
N LEU A 9 19.49 -9.94 -3.25
CA LEU A 9 18.65 -11.08 -2.85
C LEU A 9 17.86 -11.67 -4.02
N VAL A 10 17.71 -10.92 -5.09
CA VAL A 10 17.14 -11.36 -6.38
C VAL A 10 18.13 -10.97 -7.47
N PRO A 11 18.45 -11.84 -8.44
CA PRO A 11 19.36 -11.50 -9.52
C PRO A 11 18.79 -10.33 -10.32
N HIS A 12 19.62 -9.35 -10.64
CA HIS A 12 19.21 -8.29 -11.55
C HIS A 12 19.18 -8.88 -12.96
N PHE A 13 17.99 -9.10 -13.51
CA PHE A 13 17.85 -9.57 -14.88
C PHE A 13 17.75 -8.37 -15.82
N HIS A 14 18.52 -8.41 -16.91
CA HIS A 14 18.42 -7.42 -17.97
C HIS A 14 17.47 -7.97 -19.01
N TYR A 15 16.27 -7.41 -19.05
CA TYR A 15 15.24 -7.68 -20.06
C TYR A 15 15.73 -7.13 -21.41
N THR A 16 16.44 -7.94 -22.20
CA THR A 16 17.05 -7.52 -23.48
C THR A 16 16.41 -8.18 -24.70
N GLY A 17 15.43 -9.06 -24.50
CA GLY A 17 14.74 -9.80 -25.55
C GLY A 17 13.26 -9.44 -25.68
N ASP A 18 12.54 -10.22 -26.49
CA ASP A 18 11.07 -10.23 -26.50
C ASP A 18 10.54 -10.81 -25.18
N ILE A 19 9.31 -10.43 -24.78
CA ILE A 19 8.68 -10.85 -23.52
C ILE A 19 8.60 -12.37 -23.35
N THR A 20 8.69 -13.12 -24.45
CA THR A 20 8.71 -14.59 -24.47
C THR A 20 10.02 -15.20 -23.93
N SER A 21 11.08 -14.40 -23.83
CA SER A 21 12.41 -14.81 -23.36
C SER A 21 12.63 -14.59 -21.86
N ASP A 22 11.67 -13.97 -21.18
CA ASP A 22 11.79 -13.59 -19.78
C ASP A 22 11.33 -14.72 -18.84
N PRO A 23 12.06 -14.99 -17.75
CA PRO A 23 11.69 -16.02 -16.80
C PRO A 23 10.45 -15.61 -16.01
N LEU A 24 9.38 -16.41 -16.10
CA LEU A 24 8.13 -16.16 -15.37
C LEU A 24 8.27 -16.33 -13.84
N LEU A 25 9.21 -17.19 -13.42
CA LEU A 25 9.52 -17.47 -12.02
C LEU A 25 11.03 -17.59 -11.84
N LEU A 26 11.56 -16.87 -10.86
CA LEU A 26 12.94 -16.93 -10.41
C LEU A 26 12.97 -17.35 -8.95
N LEU A 27 13.82 -18.33 -8.63
CA LEU A 27 14.06 -18.78 -7.26
C LEU A 27 15.55 -18.68 -6.95
N GLN A 28 15.89 -17.95 -5.88
CA GLN A 28 17.25 -17.84 -5.36
C GLN A 28 17.30 -18.39 -3.93
N MET A 29 18.17 -19.37 -3.71
CA MET A 29 18.50 -19.86 -2.37
C MET A 29 19.88 -19.33 -1.98
N THR A 30 19.94 -18.59 -0.87
CA THR A 30 21.20 -18.03 -0.35
C THR A 30 21.50 -18.67 1.00
N ARG A 31 22.62 -19.39 1.10
CA ARG A 31 23.12 -19.94 2.36
C ARG A 31 24.14 -18.98 2.97
N PHE A 32 23.91 -18.59 4.22
CA PHE A 32 24.81 -17.73 4.99
C PHE A 32 25.89 -18.55 5.69
N LYS A 33 27.00 -17.89 6.05
CA LYS A 33 28.12 -18.51 6.79
C LYS A 33 27.70 -19.11 8.13
N CYS A 34 26.67 -18.55 8.77
CA CYS A 34 26.07 -19.06 10.01
C CYS A 34 25.10 -20.23 9.78
N ALA A 35 25.13 -20.85 8.60
CA ALA A 35 24.21 -21.90 8.17
C ALA A 35 22.73 -21.47 8.02
N GLY A 36 22.38 -20.22 8.29
CA GLY A 36 21.07 -19.66 7.91
C GLY A 36 20.84 -19.76 6.41
N VAL A 37 19.57 -19.81 6.00
CA VAL A 37 19.17 -19.85 4.58
C VAL A 37 18.10 -18.80 4.35
N SER A 38 18.24 -18.01 3.28
CA SER A 38 17.14 -17.23 2.72
C SER A 38 16.71 -17.80 1.38
N VAL A 39 15.41 -17.72 1.12
CA VAL A 39 14.81 -18.08 -0.15
C VAL A 39 14.12 -16.84 -0.67
N SER A 40 14.45 -16.46 -1.89
CA SER A 40 13.92 -15.28 -2.57
C SER A 40 13.24 -15.72 -3.85
N MET A 41 12.11 -15.09 -4.15
CA MET A 41 11.28 -15.40 -5.29
C MET A 41 11.03 -14.12 -6.10
N GLY A 42 11.32 -14.17 -7.39
CA GLY A 42 10.87 -13.20 -8.37
C GLY A 42 9.76 -13.84 -9.20
N LEU A 43 8.65 -13.14 -9.39
CA LEU A 43 7.52 -13.62 -10.18
C LEU A 43 7.14 -12.53 -11.17
N ASP A 44 6.95 -12.92 -12.42
CA ASP A 44 6.45 -12.00 -13.42
C ASP A 44 4.99 -11.62 -13.09
N HIS A 45 4.75 -10.33 -12.85
CA HIS A 45 3.46 -9.83 -12.41
C HIS A 45 2.39 -9.89 -13.53
N TYR A 46 2.75 -10.10 -14.80
CA TYR A 46 1.79 -10.42 -15.88
C TYR A 46 1.14 -11.79 -15.67
N VAL A 47 1.85 -12.71 -15.00
CA VAL A 47 1.37 -14.08 -14.78
C VAL A 47 0.48 -14.15 -13.54
N ALA A 48 0.81 -13.44 -12.46
CA ALA A 48 0.17 -13.68 -11.18
C ALA A 48 0.21 -12.46 -10.25
N ASP A 49 -0.88 -12.28 -9.51
CA ASP A 49 -0.94 -11.28 -8.44
C ASP A 49 -0.35 -11.82 -7.13
N GLY A 50 -0.30 -10.97 -6.11
CA GLY A 50 0.19 -11.33 -4.78
C GLY A 50 -0.57 -12.50 -4.13
N MET A 51 -1.86 -12.68 -4.41
CA MET A 51 -2.64 -13.79 -3.87
C MET A 51 -2.22 -15.11 -4.51
N THR A 52 -2.06 -15.14 -5.83
CA THR A 52 -1.52 -16.32 -6.54
C THR A 52 -0.07 -16.60 -6.12
N ALA A 53 0.77 -15.59 -5.94
CA ALA A 53 2.15 -15.75 -5.44
C ALA A 53 2.19 -16.39 -4.05
N MET A 54 1.34 -15.93 -3.12
CA MET A 54 1.24 -16.50 -1.77
C MET A 54 0.69 -17.93 -1.79
N HIS A 55 -0.31 -18.21 -2.63
CA HIS A 55 -0.82 -19.56 -2.83
C HIS A 55 0.28 -20.51 -3.31
N PHE A 56 1.09 -20.08 -4.27
CA PHE A 56 2.25 -20.85 -4.74
C PHE A 56 3.25 -21.13 -3.61
N ILE A 57 3.62 -20.12 -2.81
CA ILE A 57 4.55 -20.31 -1.67
C ILE A 57 3.97 -21.33 -0.67
N ILE A 58 2.68 -21.20 -0.33
CA ILE A 58 2.02 -22.13 0.60
C ILE A 58 2.07 -23.56 0.05
N MET A 59 1.70 -23.77 -1.21
CA MET A 59 1.74 -25.09 -1.85
C MET A 59 3.16 -25.65 -1.91
N TRP A 60 4.13 -24.83 -2.31
CA TRP A 60 5.54 -25.20 -2.40
C TRP A 60 6.10 -25.61 -1.03
N CYS A 61 5.69 -24.94 0.05
CA CYS A 61 6.07 -25.36 1.39
C CYS A 61 5.34 -26.64 1.84
N ARG A 62 4.09 -26.88 1.41
CA ARG A 62 3.29 -28.06 1.84
C ARG A 62 3.74 -29.36 1.17
N MET A 63 4.06 -29.30 -0.13
CA MET A 63 4.41 -30.46 -0.95
C MET A 63 5.56 -31.32 -0.37
N PRO A 64 6.75 -30.77 -0.02
CA PRO A 64 7.83 -31.57 0.56
C PRO A 64 7.52 -32.09 1.97
N ARG A 65 6.51 -31.54 2.65
CA ARG A 65 6.04 -32.01 3.96
C ARG A 65 4.96 -33.09 3.86
N GLY A 66 4.58 -33.50 2.66
CA GLY A 66 3.49 -34.46 2.45
C GLY A 66 2.13 -33.96 2.94
N LEU A 67 1.96 -32.63 3.07
CA LEU A 67 0.70 -32.04 3.50
C LEU A 67 -0.26 -31.91 2.33
N ASP A 68 -1.52 -32.23 2.57
CA ASP A 68 -2.58 -32.23 1.56
C ASP A 68 -2.76 -30.85 0.89
N LEU A 69 -3.07 -30.84 -0.41
CA LEU A 69 -3.22 -29.65 -1.24
C LEU A 69 -4.71 -29.32 -1.43
N ASN A 70 -5.43 -29.17 -0.31
CA ASN A 70 -6.89 -28.97 -0.23
C ASN A 70 -7.46 -27.72 -0.95
N ILE A 71 -6.67 -27.03 -1.78
CA ILE A 71 -7.12 -25.93 -2.64
C ILE A 71 -6.66 -26.27 -4.07
N PRO A 72 -7.55 -26.78 -4.94
CA PRO A 72 -7.19 -27.06 -6.33
C PRO A 72 -6.89 -25.77 -7.07
N SER A 73 -5.81 -25.77 -7.86
CA SER A 73 -5.44 -24.63 -8.69
C SER A 73 -6.34 -24.55 -9.92
N LEU A 74 -7.01 -23.42 -10.14
CA LEU A 74 -7.77 -23.15 -11.35
C LEU A 74 -6.92 -22.28 -12.29
N ILE A 75 -6.48 -22.86 -13.40
CA ILE A 75 -5.58 -22.21 -14.38
C ILE A 75 -6.37 -21.63 -15.56
N ASP A 76 -7.62 -22.05 -15.76
CA ASP A 76 -8.43 -21.60 -16.88
C ASP A 76 -8.71 -20.09 -16.80
N ARG A 77 -7.98 -19.31 -17.61
CA ARG A 77 -8.13 -17.85 -17.68
C ARG A 77 -9.31 -17.40 -18.52
N THR A 78 -9.93 -18.31 -19.28
CA THR A 78 -11.06 -17.95 -20.16
C THR A 78 -12.28 -17.48 -19.36
N ILE A 79 -12.35 -17.84 -18.07
CA ILE A 79 -13.36 -17.34 -17.13
C ILE A 79 -13.33 -15.82 -16.94
N LEU A 80 -12.20 -15.17 -17.23
CA LEU A 80 -12.02 -13.71 -17.19
C LEU A 80 -11.89 -13.11 -18.59
N ARG A 81 -12.29 -13.84 -19.64
CA ARG A 81 -12.26 -13.30 -21.01
C ARG A 81 -13.13 -12.05 -21.08
N ALA A 82 -12.61 -11.02 -21.75
CA ALA A 82 -13.34 -9.79 -21.99
C ALA A 82 -14.67 -10.07 -22.71
N ARG A 83 -15.70 -9.30 -22.36
CA ARG A 83 -17.00 -9.31 -23.04
C ARG A 83 -16.83 -8.90 -24.49
N ASP A 84 -17.57 -9.55 -25.38
CA ASP A 84 -17.63 -9.24 -26.80
C ASP A 84 -19.10 -9.03 -27.21
N PRO A 85 -19.54 -7.79 -27.51
CA PRO A 85 -18.75 -6.55 -27.53
C PRO A 85 -18.43 -6.02 -26.11
N PRO A 86 -17.39 -5.17 -25.97
CA PRO A 86 -17.10 -4.48 -24.71
C PRO A 86 -18.28 -3.61 -24.25
N THR A 87 -18.65 -3.71 -22.97
CA THR A 87 -19.77 -2.96 -22.37
C THR A 87 -19.31 -2.28 -21.07
N PRO A 88 -18.50 -1.22 -21.15
CA PRO A 88 -18.05 -0.48 -19.97
C PRO A 88 -19.25 0.21 -19.29
N THR A 89 -19.39 0.00 -17.98
CA THR A 89 -20.50 0.55 -17.17
C THR A 89 -20.05 1.70 -16.26
N PHE A 90 -18.73 1.91 -16.11
CA PHE A 90 -18.13 2.90 -15.23
C PHE A 90 -16.98 3.61 -15.93
N GLU A 91 -16.81 4.89 -15.60
CA GLU A 91 -15.62 5.66 -15.97
C GLU A 91 -14.38 5.03 -15.32
N GLN A 92 -13.35 4.80 -16.14
CA GLN A 92 -12.15 4.10 -15.71
C GLN A 92 -11.10 5.11 -15.25
N ILE A 93 -11.12 5.43 -13.94
CA ILE A 93 -10.30 6.50 -13.36
C ILE A 93 -8.80 6.29 -13.60
N GLU A 94 -8.37 5.04 -13.71
CA GLU A 94 -6.98 4.65 -13.95
C GLU A 94 -6.41 5.17 -15.28
N TYR A 95 -7.26 5.44 -16.28
CA TYR A 95 -6.82 5.98 -17.57
C TYR A 95 -6.73 7.52 -17.57
N HIS A 96 -7.11 8.19 -16.48
CA HIS A 96 -6.84 9.63 -16.36
C HIS A 96 -5.37 9.88 -16.05
N LEU A 97 -4.84 10.97 -16.62
CA LEU A 97 -3.49 11.43 -16.31
C LEU A 97 -3.33 11.73 -14.80
N PRO A 98 -2.14 11.50 -14.23
CA PRO A 98 -1.86 11.92 -12.87
C PRO A 98 -1.95 13.45 -12.76
N PRO A 99 -2.42 13.99 -11.61
CA PRO A 99 -2.46 15.42 -11.41
C PRO A 99 -1.04 15.99 -11.46
N SER A 100 -0.90 17.15 -12.09
CA SER A 100 0.40 17.82 -12.15
C SER A 100 0.82 18.29 -10.76
N LEU A 101 2.11 18.13 -10.44
CA LEU A 101 2.67 18.69 -9.21
C LEU A 101 2.69 20.20 -9.32
N LYS A 102 2.05 20.87 -8.36
CA LYS A 102 2.18 22.32 -8.17
C LYS A 102 3.56 22.59 -7.59
N THR A 103 4.39 23.30 -8.33
CA THR A 103 5.68 23.78 -7.80
C THR A 103 5.42 24.74 -6.64
N PRO A 104 6.14 24.67 -5.51
CA PRO A 104 5.96 25.63 -4.43
C PRO A 104 6.28 27.04 -4.93
N GLN A 105 5.26 27.88 -5.11
CA GLN A 105 5.48 29.33 -5.15
C GLN A 105 5.81 29.77 -3.72
N GLN A 106 6.90 30.53 -3.57
CA GLN A 106 7.29 31.12 -2.28
C GLN A 106 6.16 31.99 -1.74
N THR A 107 5.33 31.44 -0.87
CA THR A 107 4.42 32.23 -0.04
C THR A 107 5.24 32.81 1.12
N THR A 108 5.49 34.11 1.05
CA THR A 108 5.96 34.94 2.16
C THR A 108 5.07 34.71 3.38
N LYS A 109 5.67 34.25 4.49
CA LYS A 109 4.98 34.01 5.77
C LYS A 109 4.33 35.30 6.28
N PRO A 110 3.03 35.31 6.68
CA PRO A 110 2.50 36.35 7.52
C PRO A 110 3.03 36.20 8.96
N GLN A 111 3.49 37.31 9.53
CA GLN A 111 4.02 37.45 10.88
C GLN A 111 2.92 37.14 11.92
N LYS A 112 3.22 36.28 12.91
CA LYS A 112 2.32 35.99 14.05
C LYS A 112 2.41 37.09 15.11
N ASP A 113 1.24 37.53 15.58
CA ASP A 113 1.01 38.41 16.73
C ASP A 113 1.30 37.66 18.07
N PRO A 114 1.98 38.25 19.08
CA PRO A 114 2.52 37.48 20.21
C PRO A 114 1.58 37.14 21.38
N ASN A 115 0.27 37.45 21.39
CA ASN A 115 -0.54 37.26 22.61
C ASN A 115 -1.88 36.55 22.40
N GLY A 116 -1.99 35.30 22.87
CA GLY A 116 -3.25 34.57 23.04
C GLY A 116 -3.04 33.10 23.46
N PRO A 117 -3.77 32.57 24.46
CA PRO A 117 -3.40 31.34 25.17
C PRO A 117 -4.00 30.05 24.58
N THR A 118 -3.45 28.93 25.06
CA THR A 118 -4.09 27.61 25.24
C THR A 118 -3.63 26.50 24.28
N THR A 119 -2.95 25.53 24.90
CA THR A 119 -2.68 24.16 24.44
C THR A 119 -3.87 23.59 23.67
N THR A 120 -3.74 23.48 22.35
CA THR A 120 -4.76 22.87 21.47
C THR A 120 -4.23 21.53 20.97
N ILE A 121 -5.15 20.60 20.70
CA ILE A 121 -5.08 19.19 20.23
C ILE A 121 -3.96 18.83 19.22
N LYS A 122 -3.25 19.80 18.63
CA LYS A 122 -2.08 19.63 17.75
C LYS A 122 -0.89 18.94 18.42
N ASP A 123 -0.77 18.99 19.75
CA ASP A 123 0.37 18.41 20.48
C ASP A 123 0.28 16.87 20.63
N ILE A 124 -0.91 16.27 20.44
CA ILE A 124 -1.09 14.82 20.62
C ILE A 124 -0.69 14.03 19.35
N ASP A 125 -0.81 14.62 18.15
CA ASP A 125 -0.32 14.00 16.90
C ASP A 125 1.22 13.89 16.88
N TYR A 126 1.93 14.69 17.69
CA TYR A 126 3.37 14.56 17.90
C TYR A 126 3.76 13.35 18.76
N GLN A 127 2.88 12.87 19.63
CA GLN A 127 3.18 11.77 20.59
C GLN A 127 2.90 10.36 20.01
N ILE A 128 2.06 10.26 18.98
CA ILE A 128 1.70 8.96 18.34
C ILE A 128 2.44 8.78 17.00
N SER A 129 3.21 9.77 16.58
CA SER A 129 4.27 9.54 15.61
C SER A 129 5.24 8.52 16.23
N PRO A 130 5.59 7.41 15.57
CA PRO A 130 6.63 6.53 16.10
C PRO A 130 7.83 7.41 16.38
N SER A 131 8.35 7.36 17.62
CA SER A 131 9.64 7.97 17.91
C SER A 131 10.61 7.43 16.86
N LEU A 132 11.01 8.27 15.89
CA LEU A 132 12.04 7.91 14.94
C LEU A 132 13.31 7.74 15.76
N GLU A 133 13.57 6.52 16.23
CA GLU A 133 14.93 6.13 16.55
C GLU A 133 15.76 6.38 15.29
N THR A 134 16.86 7.09 15.47
CA THR A 134 17.78 7.47 14.41
C THR A 134 18.11 6.23 13.57
N PRO A 135 18.03 6.29 12.23
CA PRO A 135 18.34 5.13 11.41
C PRO A 135 19.73 4.60 11.77
N GLN A 136 19.83 3.33 12.16
CA GLN A 136 21.10 2.64 12.06
C GLN A 136 21.42 2.57 10.56
N GLU A 137 22.40 3.37 10.13
CA GLU A 137 22.92 3.40 8.77
C GLU A 137 23.43 2.00 8.40
N THR A 138 22.61 1.25 7.65
CA THR A 138 23.09 0.08 6.92
C THR A 138 23.01 0.35 5.43
N THR A 139 24.20 0.62 4.87
CA THR A 139 24.62 0.50 3.47
C THR A 139 24.05 1.51 2.45
N LYS A 140 24.94 2.38 1.95
CA LYS A 140 24.74 3.24 0.79
C LYS A 140 24.80 2.41 -0.50
N SER A 141 23.73 2.43 -1.30
CA SER A 141 23.74 1.98 -2.70
C SER A 141 23.79 3.17 -3.66
N HIS A 142 24.18 2.86 -4.90
CA HIS A 142 24.73 3.72 -5.96
C HIS A 142 23.87 4.94 -6.35
N VAL A 143 24.52 6.09 -6.48
CA VAL A 143 23.93 7.41 -6.82
C VAL A 143 23.64 7.53 -8.32
N GLY A 144 22.38 7.84 -8.65
CA GLY A 144 21.82 8.31 -9.94
C GLY A 144 20.64 9.27 -9.65
N PRO A 145 20.07 10.00 -10.64
CA PRO A 145 19.24 11.17 -10.38
C PRO A 145 17.95 10.79 -9.63
N GLY A 146 17.87 11.23 -8.37
CA GLY A 146 16.79 10.95 -7.42
C GLY A 146 17.14 9.82 -6.45
N ASN A 147 18.09 10.05 -5.53
CA ASN A 147 18.60 9.05 -4.59
C ASN A 147 17.48 8.60 -3.61
N THR A 148 16.67 7.64 -4.04
CA THR A 148 15.60 7.05 -3.21
C THR A 148 16.23 6.07 -2.24
N THR A 149 16.02 6.29 -0.95
CA THR A 149 16.46 5.37 0.11
C THR A 149 15.27 4.56 0.59
N VAL A 150 15.48 3.27 0.84
CA VAL A 150 14.47 2.38 1.41
C VAL A 150 14.77 2.20 2.90
N ALA A 151 13.75 2.38 3.74
CA ALA A 151 13.82 2.16 5.18
C ALA A 151 12.63 1.29 5.64
N MET A 152 12.87 0.44 6.64
CA MET A 152 11.84 -0.40 7.23
C MET A 152 11.34 0.22 8.53
N PHE A 153 10.06 0.55 8.57
CA PHE A 153 9.41 1.09 9.77
C PHE A 153 8.60 -0.02 10.45
N LYS A 154 8.97 -0.34 11.70
CA LYS A 154 8.22 -1.31 12.50
C LYS A 154 7.02 -0.62 13.15
N ILE A 155 5.83 -1.14 12.88
CA ILE A 155 4.59 -0.72 13.54
C ILE A 155 4.17 -1.81 14.50
N THR A 156 4.09 -1.51 15.79
CA THR A 156 3.69 -2.48 16.80
C THR A 156 2.19 -2.69 16.81
N ARG A 157 1.74 -3.81 17.40
CA ARG A 157 0.32 -4.08 17.58
C ARG A 157 -0.37 -3.00 18.42
N ASP A 158 0.31 -2.51 19.46
CA ASP A 158 -0.24 -1.48 20.34
C ASP A 158 -0.38 -0.14 19.61
N GLN A 159 0.63 0.25 18.82
CA GLN A 159 0.55 1.45 17.97
C GLN A 159 -0.60 1.34 16.96
N LEU A 160 -0.77 0.19 16.31
CA LEU A 160 -1.88 -0.05 15.39
C LEU A 160 -3.24 0.00 16.09
N ASN A 161 -3.34 -0.55 17.30
CA ASN A 161 -4.57 -0.51 18.09
C ASN A 161 -4.91 0.92 18.53
N ILE A 162 -3.92 1.72 18.90
CA ILE A 162 -4.09 3.14 19.21
C ILE A 162 -4.61 3.91 17.99
N LEU A 163 -4.01 3.70 16.81
CA LEU A 163 -4.48 4.31 15.56
C LEU A 163 -5.94 3.91 15.26
N LYS A 164 -6.27 2.62 15.41
CA LYS A 164 -7.65 2.14 15.20
C LYS A 164 -8.63 2.72 16.18
N ALA A 165 -8.27 2.81 17.45
CA ALA A 165 -9.11 3.43 18.46
C ALA A 165 -9.38 4.88 18.08
N LYS A 166 -8.33 5.65 17.74
CA LYS A 166 -8.44 7.06 17.34
C LYS A 166 -9.34 7.26 16.10
N ALA A 167 -9.20 6.41 15.08
CA ALA A 167 -10.00 6.53 13.87
C ALA A 167 -11.48 6.19 14.09
N ASN A 168 -11.77 5.22 14.96
CA ASN A 168 -13.12 4.71 15.21
C ASN A 168 -13.83 5.38 16.39
N SER A 169 -13.12 6.13 17.22
CA SER A 169 -13.68 6.91 18.32
C SER A 169 -14.14 8.30 17.88
N GLY A 170 -14.38 8.51 16.58
CA GLY A 170 -14.53 9.83 15.93
C GLY A 170 -15.28 10.85 16.79
N ASP A 171 -14.84 12.11 16.72
CA ASP A 171 -15.35 13.21 17.54
C ASP A 171 -16.88 13.12 17.63
N LYS A 172 -17.37 12.73 18.81
CA LYS A 172 -18.80 12.76 19.08
C LYS A 172 -19.20 14.23 19.02
N GLU A 173 -19.72 14.70 17.89
CA GLU A 173 -20.48 15.94 17.89
C GLU A 173 -21.62 15.76 18.90
N GLU A 174 -21.61 16.60 19.94
CA GLU A 174 -22.70 16.71 20.90
C GLU A 174 -24.00 17.01 20.13
N GLY A 175 -24.82 15.99 19.89
CA GLY A 175 -26.17 16.13 19.34
C GLY A 175 -26.50 15.33 18.07
N GLY A 176 -25.56 14.59 17.48
CA GLY A 176 -25.80 13.78 16.27
C GLY A 176 -26.47 12.43 16.55
N LYS A 177 -27.59 12.14 15.88
CA LYS A 177 -28.36 10.87 15.95
C LYS A 177 -27.46 9.64 15.86
N THR A 178 -27.81 8.59 16.63
CA THR A 178 -27.24 7.23 16.60
C THR A 178 -27.47 6.54 15.25
N GLY A 179 -26.75 7.00 14.22
CA GLY A 179 -26.53 6.27 12.98
C GLY A 179 -25.40 5.26 13.18
N ASN A 180 -25.44 4.17 12.42
CA ASN A 180 -24.49 3.06 12.46
C ASN A 180 -23.04 3.59 12.43
N THR A 181 -22.28 3.47 13.53
CA THR A 181 -20.89 3.94 13.58
C THR A 181 -20.04 3.11 12.64
N ILE A 182 -19.51 3.72 11.57
CA ILE A 182 -18.61 3.05 10.63
C ILE A 182 -17.34 2.66 11.38
N SER A 183 -17.00 1.37 11.34
CA SER A 183 -15.79 0.83 11.95
C SER A 183 -14.76 0.51 10.87
N TYR A 184 -13.68 1.29 10.84
CA TYR A 184 -12.58 1.16 9.90
C TYR A 184 -11.63 0.02 10.28
N SER A 185 -11.25 -0.77 9.28
CA SER A 185 -10.30 -1.86 9.38
C SER A 185 -8.88 -1.37 9.70
N SER A 186 -8.03 -2.26 10.20
CA SER A 186 -6.62 -1.94 10.46
C SER A 186 -5.90 -1.46 9.20
N TYR A 187 -6.27 -2.03 8.04
CA TYR A 187 -5.72 -1.66 6.74
C TYR A 187 -6.10 -0.24 6.34
N GLU A 188 -7.39 0.12 6.42
CA GLU A 188 -7.88 1.46 6.08
C GLU A 188 -7.24 2.54 6.98
N VAL A 189 -7.20 2.27 8.28
CA VAL A 189 -6.62 3.20 9.26
C VAL A 189 -5.13 3.39 9.04
N LEU A 190 -4.36 2.31 8.89
CA LEU A 190 -2.92 2.41 8.70
C LEU A 190 -2.59 3.08 7.36
N THR A 191 -3.28 2.69 6.30
CA THR A 191 -3.08 3.25 4.96
C THR A 191 -3.42 4.75 4.93
N GLY A 192 -4.51 5.15 5.59
CA GLY A 192 -4.88 6.56 5.75
C GLY A 192 -3.82 7.34 6.53
N HIS A 193 -3.30 6.76 7.62
CA HIS A 193 -2.21 7.36 8.38
C HIS A 193 -0.95 7.55 7.52
N LEU A 194 -0.53 6.52 6.78
CA LEU A 194 0.63 6.57 5.88
C LEU A 194 0.47 7.62 4.78
N TRP A 195 -0.74 7.77 4.23
CA TRP A 195 -1.04 8.79 3.24
C TRP A 195 -0.90 10.20 3.82
N ARG A 196 -1.48 10.47 4.99
CA ARG A 196 -1.37 11.75 5.71
C ARG A 196 0.09 12.13 5.98
N ILE A 197 0.87 11.22 6.57
CA ILE A 197 2.28 11.51 6.88
C ILE A 197 3.13 11.66 5.63
N SER A 198 2.79 10.98 4.53
CA SER A 198 3.51 11.13 3.25
C SER A 198 3.26 12.50 2.64
N CYS A 199 2.02 13.00 2.65
CA CYS A 199 1.71 14.38 2.21
C CYS A 199 2.46 15.41 3.05
N LYS A 200 2.43 15.24 4.38
CA LYS A 200 3.16 16.10 5.32
C LYS A 200 4.68 16.10 5.08
N ALA A 201 5.28 14.92 4.88
CA ALA A 201 6.72 14.77 4.64
C ALA A 201 7.16 15.36 3.29
N ARG A 202 6.29 15.33 2.29
CA ARG A 202 6.54 15.92 0.96
C ARG A 202 6.36 17.44 0.93
N GLY A 203 5.72 18.02 1.95
CA GLY A 203 5.50 19.47 2.03
C GLY A 203 4.66 20.01 0.88
N PHE A 204 3.66 19.25 0.43
CA PHE A 204 2.78 19.69 -0.65
C PHE A 204 1.94 20.92 -0.24
N PRO A 205 1.64 21.84 -1.19
CA PRO A 205 0.65 22.89 -0.97
C PRO A 205 -0.71 22.31 -0.56
N ASP A 206 -1.47 23.05 0.25
CA ASP A 206 -2.76 22.57 0.78
C ASP A 206 -3.75 22.20 -0.34
N ASP A 207 -3.70 22.93 -1.45
CA ASP A 207 -4.54 22.74 -2.63
C ASP A 207 -3.98 21.72 -3.65
N GLN A 208 -2.89 21.03 -3.32
CA GLN A 208 -2.36 19.96 -4.15
C GLN A 208 -3.27 18.74 -4.07
N GLU A 209 -3.84 18.32 -5.20
CA GLU A 209 -4.51 17.04 -5.30
C GLU A 209 -3.50 15.90 -5.17
N THR A 210 -3.83 14.93 -4.32
CA THR A 210 -3.04 13.73 -4.13
C THR A 210 -3.89 12.49 -4.42
N LYS A 211 -3.27 11.49 -5.03
CA LYS A 211 -3.87 10.20 -5.34
C LYS A 211 -3.09 9.12 -4.62
N LEU A 212 -3.81 8.17 -4.02
CA LEU A 212 -3.23 6.96 -3.46
C LEU A 212 -3.70 5.78 -4.31
N HIS A 213 -2.80 4.94 -4.83
CA HIS A 213 -3.20 3.75 -5.59
C HIS A 213 -3.26 2.56 -4.65
N ILE A 214 -4.43 1.93 -4.56
CA ILE A 214 -4.66 0.72 -3.77
C ILE A 214 -5.13 -0.38 -4.72
N TYR A 215 -4.63 -1.60 -4.54
CA TYR A 215 -5.11 -2.77 -5.27
C TYR A 215 -5.97 -3.62 -4.33
N ILE A 216 -7.15 -4.01 -4.81
CA ILE A 216 -8.06 -4.90 -4.09
C ILE A 216 -8.12 -6.27 -4.78
N ASP A 217 -8.23 -7.33 -3.99
CA ASP A 217 -8.53 -8.67 -4.52
C ASP A 217 -9.98 -8.71 -5.00
N GLY A 218 -10.15 -9.03 -6.28
CA GLY A 218 -11.42 -9.12 -6.97
C GLY A 218 -12.06 -10.51 -6.92
N ARG A 219 -11.35 -11.56 -6.48
CA ARG A 219 -11.86 -12.94 -6.56
C ARG A 219 -13.24 -13.11 -5.93
N SER A 220 -13.43 -12.58 -4.72
CA SER A 220 -14.72 -12.66 -4.00
C SER A 220 -15.77 -11.68 -4.52
N ARG A 221 -15.39 -10.73 -5.38
CA ARG A 221 -16.25 -9.67 -5.94
C ARG A 221 -16.75 -9.99 -7.34
N MET A 222 -16.16 -10.99 -8.01
CA MET A 222 -16.70 -11.50 -9.27
C MET A 222 -18.07 -12.14 -9.05
N HIS A 223 -18.91 -12.14 -10.08
CA HIS A 223 -20.20 -12.83 -10.07
C HIS A 223 -20.26 -13.86 -11.21
N PRO A 224 -20.15 -15.17 -10.93
CA PRO A 224 -19.96 -15.77 -9.59
C PRO A 224 -18.55 -15.52 -9.01
N PRO A 225 -18.37 -15.63 -7.68
CA PRO A 225 -17.04 -15.50 -7.06
C PRO A 225 -16.06 -16.53 -7.63
N LEU A 226 -14.82 -16.08 -7.86
CA LEU A 226 -13.75 -16.97 -8.28
C LEU A 226 -13.25 -17.82 -7.10
N PRO A 227 -12.85 -19.07 -7.35
CA PRO A 227 -12.25 -19.90 -6.32
C PRO A 227 -10.93 -19.29 -5.83
N SER A 228 -10.63 -19.47 -4.55
CA SER A 228 -9.38 -19.00 -3.94
C SER A 228 -8.11 -19.59 -4.60
N GLY A 229 -8.25 -20.74 -5.25
CA GLY A 229 -7.19 -21.39 -6.04
C GLY A 229 -7.01 -20.84 -7.46
N TYR A 230 -7.72 -19.80 -7.88
CA TYR A 230 -7.51 -19.19 -9.19
C TYR A 230 -6.07 -18.67 -9.36
N VAL A 231 -5.44 -19.06 -10.46
CA VAL A 231 -4.06 -18.73 -10.83
C VAL A 231 -4.07 -17.62 -11.88
N GLY A 232 -3.76 -16.40 -11.46
CA GLY A 232 -3.73 -15.25 -12.35
C GLY A 232 -3.81 -13.93 -11.59
N ASN A 233 -4.03 -12.85 -12.34
CA ASN A 233 -4.31 -11.54 -11.77
C ASN A 233 -5.83 -11.34 -11.65
N VAL A 234 -6.30 -11.09 -10.44
CA VAL A 234 -7.69 -10.64 -10.19
C VAL A 234 -7.61 -9.47 -9.23
N ILE A 235 -6.93 -8.42 -9.67
CA ILE A 235 -6.73 -7.20 -8.90
C ILE A 235 -7.44 -6.06 -9.60
N PHE A 236 -8.09 -5.22 -8.80
CA PHE A 236 -8.70 -3.98 -9.28
C PHE A 236 -8.04 -2.80 -8.58
N PRO A 237 -7.63 -1.77 -9.31
CA PRO A 237 -7.15 -0.55 -8.69
C PRO A 237 -8.33 0.28 -8.17
N VAL A 238 -8.18 0.81 -6.97
CA VAL A 238 -9.04 1.84 -6.41
C VAL A 238 -8.16 3.01 -6.00
N THR A 239 -8.59 4.21 -6.36
CA THR A 239 -7.75 5.40 -6.24
C THR A 239 -8.48 6.47 -5.45
N PRO A 240 -8.40 6.48 -4.11
CA PRO A 240 -8.89 7.61 -3.35
C PRO A 240 -8.08 8.86 -3.68
N ILE A 241 -8.82 9.97 -3.82
CA ILE A 241 -8.31 11.29 -4.18
C ILE A 241 -8.70 12.27 -3.07
N ALA A 242 -7.73 13.07 -2.61
CA ALA A 242 -7.96 14.13 -1.64
C ALA A 242 -6.88 15.23 -1.78
N LEU A 243 -7.22 16.45 -1.35
CA LEU A 243 -6.26 17.54 -1.24
C LEU A 243 -5.27 17.28 -0.10
N SER A 244 -4.02 17.71 -0.27
CA SER A 244 -2.99 17.57 0.77
C SER A 244 -3.40 18.28 2.07
N GLY A 245 -3.95 19.48 1.97
CA GLY A 245 -4.45 20.25 3.12
C GLY A 245 -5.56 19.50 3.86
N ASP A 246 -6.55 18.99 3.14
CA ASP A 246 -7.65 18.21 3.73
C ASP A 246 -7.12 16.99 4.50
N LEU A 247 -6.14 16.27 3.95
CA LEU A 247 -5.54 15.11 4.61
C LEU A 247 -4.78 15.49 5.89
N ILE A 248 -4.06 16.62 5.86
CA ILE A 248 -3.22 17.05 6.98
C ILE A 248 -4.07 17.66 8.10
N ASP A 249 -5.01 18.53 7.76
CA ASP A 249 -5.80 19.31 8.70
C ASP A 249 -6.97 18.54 9.32
N ASN A 250 -7.52 17.53 8.62
CA ASN A 250 -8.59 16.69 9.16
C ASN A 250 -8.07 15.50 9.99
N THR A 251 -9.01 14.81 10.63
CA THR A 251 -8.75 13.66 11.50
C THR A 251 -8.29 12.42 10.74
N LEU A 252 -7.71 11.45 11.46
CA LEU A 252 -7.39 10.14 10.89
C LEU A 252 -8.64 9.43 10.34
N THR A 253 -9.79 9.67 10.96
CA THR A 253 -11.10 9.19 10.52
C THR A 253 -11.43 9.66 9.10
N TYR A 254 -11.15 10.92 8.75
CA TYR A 254 -11.36 11.44 7.39
C TYR A 254 -10.54 10.65 6.35
N ALA A 255 -9.24 10.50 6.58
CA ALA A 255 -8.36 9.78 5.65
C ALA A 255 -8.74 8.29 5.53
N ALA A 256 -9.13 7.64 6.64
CA ALA A 256 -9.64 6.27 6.62
C ALA A 256 -10.98 6.16 5.87
N GLY A 257 -11.86 7.15 6.02
CA GLY A 257 -13.13 7.27 5.29
C GLY A 257 -12.91 7.31 3.77
N LYS A 258 -11.99 8.15 3.29
CA LYS A 258 -11.66 8.22 1.85
C LYS A 258 -11.26 6.87 1.25
N ILE A 259 -10.56 6.03 2.01
CA ILE A 259 -10.15 4.69 1.59
C ILE A 259 -11.33 3.71 1.68
N HIS A 260 -12.17 3.85 2.69
CA HIS A 260 -13.36 3.03 2.88
C HIS A 260 -14.36 3.22 1.71
N ASP A 261 -14.64 4.46 1.33
CA ASP A 261 -15.61 4.80 0.28
C ASP A 261 -15.27 4.11 -1.04
N VAL A 262 -14.03 4.31 -1.53
CA VAL A 262 -13.57 3.70 -2.80
C VAL A 262 -13.50 2.17 -2.75
N ARG A 263 -13.34 1.57 -1.56
CA ARG A 263 -13.35 0.12 -1.37
C ARG A 263 -14.77 -0.45 -1.43
N LEU A 264 -15.77 0.32 -1.01
CA LEU A 264 -17.18 -0.06 -1.12
C LEU A 264 -17.68 0.10 -2.56
N ASP A 265 -17.37 1.23 -3.19
CA ASP A 265 -17.79 1.56 -4.56
C ASP A 265 -17.21 0.60 -5.62
N SER A 266 -16.13 -0.09 -5.30
CA SER A 266 -15.51 -1.13 -6.13
C SER A 266 -16.15 -2.51 -5.99
N GLY A 267 -17.26 -2.63 -5.24
CA GLY A 267 -18.17 -3.76 -5.31
C GLY A 267 -19.26 -3.49 -6.33
N GLY A 268 -18.98 -3.82 -7.60
CA GLY A 268 -20.03 -3.92 -8.63
C GLY A 268 -20.99 -5.07 -8.36
#